data_AF-A0A1Y1JSY9-F1
#
_entry.id   AF-A0A1Y1JSY9-F1
#
_cell.length_a   1.000
_cell.length_b   1.000
_cell.length_c   1.000
_cell.angle_alpha   90.00
_cell.angle_beta   90.00
_cell.angle_gamma   90.00
#
_symmetry.space_group_name_H-M   'P 1'
#
loop_
_entity.id
_entity.type
_entity.pdbx_description
1 polymer ?
#
loop_
_entity_poly.entity_id
_entity_poly.type
_entity_poly.pdbx_seq_one_letter_code
_entity_poly.pdbx_strand_id
1 'polypeptide(L)'
;MSSDTKSEDEYFDFNGIFPECTDGFDWDTGAFRGRGDANKFTTLCSGLNLKLTTENRSTEFSELCRVLGLYLKHIETNKNEHAQRCCKLFYYNLKKDIIDNFTLKYTGSENCYRIMTEYRRDNLDTQISSICLDHFVNIGNDTFKIMKNLFEIYKYINLFETQPIQRTTTNMHKFKSSIEKLETHLYKYKNQLKLELEKIIKRCEGYKKNWKTVLTGVHASYHLYDKWIEERRIKINEENAGAKKSNEGHGETLKTNVLRPKVLMHTGVDVETHTGISVGMIFITFSLLIIMFILYKYTPHFSFLKPRVRKLRRVLKKNNKKNLGLMDTFDFEYKNSLDDMYKIAYS
;
A
#
# COMPACT_ATOMS: atom_id res chain seq x y z
N MET A 1 40.08 12.49 -15.50
CA MET A 1 39.04 11.51 -15.86
C MET A 1 38.03 11.48 -14.73
N SER A 2 36.96 12.28 -14.83
CA SER A 2 35.79 12.10 -13.96
C SER A 2 35.02 10.93 -14.54
N SER A 3 35.04 9.79 -13.87
CA SER A 3 34.08 8.73 -14.18
C SER A 3 32.71 9.27 -13.82
N ASP A 4 31.84 9.46 -14.82
CA ASP A 4 30.42 9.68 -14.58
C ASP A 4 29.89 8.46 -13.82
N THR A 5 29.83 8.59 -12.50
CA THR A 5 29.17 7.62 -11.62
C THR A 5 27.69 7.71 -11.97
N LYS A 6 27.26 6.90 -12.95
CA LYS A 6 25.84 6.69 -13.23
C LYS A 6 25.16 6.46 -11.90
N SER A 7 24.21 7.33 -11.55
CA SER A 7 23.50 7.24 -10.29
C SER A 7 22.82 5.86 -10.25
N GLU A 8 23.14 5.04 -9.25
CA GLU A 8 22.65 3.66 -9.11
C GLU A 8 21.10 3.54 -9.19
N ASP A 9 20.38 4.64 -8.96
CA ASP A 9 18.93 4.73 -9.09
C ASP A 9 18.40 4.56 -10.53
N GLU A 10 19.22 4.75 -11.57
CA GLU A 10 18.72 4.82 -12.96
C GLU A 10 18.28 3.48 -13.58
N TYR A 11 18.50 2.34 -12.91
CA TYR A 11 18.24 1.03 -13.51
C TYR A 11 17.55 0.02 -12.59
N PHE A 12 16.59 0.45 -11.77
CA PHE A 12 15.75 -0.52 -11.07
C PHE A 12 14.69 -1.10 -12.01
N ASP A 13 14.88 -2.35 -12.45
CA ASP A 13 13.90 -3.09 -13.24
C ASP A 13 12.81 -3.72 -12.38
N PHE A 14 11.56 -3.27 -12.57
CA PHE A 14 10.36 -3.76 -11.89
C PHE A 14 9.71 -4.96 -12.59
N ASN A 15 10.13 -5.29 -13.81
CA ASN A 15 9.44 -6.26 -14.64
C ASN A 15 9.53 -7.67 -14.05
N GLY A 16 8.36 -8.31 -13.96
CA GLY A 16 8.25 -9.71 -13.52
C GLY A 16 8.63 -9.93 -12.05
N ILE A 17 8.63 -8.86 -11.24
CA ILE A 17 8.54 -8.99 -9.78
C ILE A 17 7.10 -9.36 -9.41
N PHE A 18 6.12 -8.75 -10.08
CA PHE A 18 4.70 -8.98 -9.83
C PHE A 18 3.98 -9.47 -11.09
N PRO A 19 3.06 -10.45 -10.93
CA PRO A 19 2.68 -11.12 -9.68
C PRO A 19 3.64 -12.25 -9.25
N GLU A 20 4.66 -12.57 -10.05
CA GLU A 20 5.41 -13.82 -9.98
C GLU A 20 6.07 -14.08 -8.61
N CYS A 21 6.58 -13.04 -7.96
CA CYS A 21 7.23 -13.16 -6.65
C CYS A 21 6.26 -13.05 -5.47
N THR A 22 5.00 -12.72 -5.70
CA THR A 22 3.95 -12.71 -4.67
C THR A 22 3.03 -13.91 -4.76
N ASP A 23 2.99 -14.58 -5.91
CA ASP A 23 2.10 -15.71 -6.15
C ASP A 23 2.45 -16.89 -5.24
N GLY A 24 1.42 -17.44 -4.58
CA GLY A 24 1.57 -18.56 -3.66
C GLY A 24 2.25 -18.23 -2.33
N PHE A 25 2.56 -16.96 -2.05
CA PHE A 25 3.10 -16.52 -0.77
C PHE A 25 2.15 -15.53 -0.07
N ASP A 26 1.77 -15.84 1.17
CA ASP A 26 0.97 -14.96 2.01
C ASP A 26 1.87 -14.03 2.82
N TRP A 27 1.67 -12.72 2.73
CA TRP A 27 2.46 -11.74 3.47
C TRP A 27 1.85 -11.37 4.84
N ASP A 28 0.67 -11.92 5.19
CA ASP A 28 0.05 -11.72 6.48
C ASP A 28 0.85 -12.44 7.59
N THR A 29 1.22 -11.71 8.65
CA THR A 29 1.97 -12.26 9.78
C THR A 29 1.22 -13.37 10.51
N GLY A 30 -0.12 -13.35 10.44
CA GLY A 30 -1.02 -14.34 11.01
C GLY A 30 -1.17 -15.61 10.18
N ALA A 31 -0.93 -15.56 8.85
CA ALA A 31 -1.16 -16.69 7.95
C ALA A 31 -0.28 -17.92 8.23
N PHE A 32 0.86 -17.72 8.88
CA PHE A 32 1.80 -18.78 9.21
C PHE A 32 1.69 -19.30 10.64
N ARG A 33 0.75 -18.79 11.45
CA ARG A 33 0.54 -19.28 12.82
C ARG A 33 0.19 -20.77 12.77
N GLY A 34 0.99 -21.58 13.47
CA GLY A 34 0.79 -23.02 13.57
C GLY A 34 1.53 -23.88 12.53
N ARG A 35 2.23 -23.30 11.55
CA ARG A 35 3.12 -24.09 10.68
C ARG A 35 4.40 -24.48 11.44
N GLY A 36 4.88 -25.71 11.26
CA GLY A 36 6.06 -26.22 11.98
C GLY A 36 7.30 -25.33 11.82
N ASP A 37 7.59 -24.90 10.59
CA ASP A 37 8.71 -24.00 10.30
C ASP A 37 8.53 -22.60 10.90
N ALA A 38 7.29 -22.12 11.02
CA ALA A 38 7.00 -20.79 11.52
C ALA A 38 7.47 -20.61 12.97
N ASN A 39 7.30 -21.65 13.81
CA ASN A 39 7.78 -21.64 15.18
C ASN A 39 9.31 -21.61 15.24
N LYS A 40 9.99 -22.39 14.39
CA LYS A 40 11.46 -22.40 14.32
C LYS A 40 12.01 -21.03 13.90
N PHE A 41 11.41 -20.41 12.87
CA PHE A 41 11.77 -19.05 12.46
C PHE A 41 11.45 -18.02 13.54
N THR A 42 10.35 -18.14 14.29
CA THR A 42 10.08 -17.24 15.43
C THR A 42 11.21 -17.34 16.47
N THR A 43 11.62 -18.54 16.88
CA THR A 43 12.71 -18.71 17.84
C THR A 43 14.05 -18.18 17.32
N LEU A 44 14.35 -18.41 16.04
CA LEU A 44 15.55 -17.85 15.37
C LEU A 44 15.51 -16.32 15.36
N CYS A 45 14.38 -15.73 14.95
CA CYS A 45 14.20 -14.29 14.83
C CYS A 45 14.18 -13.56 16.18
N SER A 46 13.69 -14.18 17.25
CA SER A 46 13.81 -13.60 18.60
C SER A 46 15.26 -13.50 19.05
N GLY A 47 16.10 -14.47 18.68
CA GLY A 47 17.54 -14.40 18.92
C GLY A 47 18.23 -13.32 18.07
N LEU A 48 17.83 -13.22 16.79
CA LEU A 48 18.28 -12.15 15.89
C LEU A 48 17.93 -10.76 16.42
N ASN A 49 16.75 -10.55 17.01
CA ASN A 49 16.36 -9.27 17.59
C ASN A 49 17.42 -8.78 18.60
N LEU A 50 17.84 -9.64 19.52
CA LEU A 50 18.85 -9.30 20.54
C LEU A 50 20.21 -8.91 19.90
N LYS A 51 20.54 -9.54 18.77
CA LYS A 51 21.78 -9.25 18.03
C LYS A 51 21.67 -7.94 17.26
N LEU A 52 20.58 -7.74 16.52
CA LEU A 52 20.41 -6.66 15.54
C LEU A 52 19.87 -5.36 16.12
N THR A 53 19.03 -5.41 17.15
CA THR A 53 18.30 -4.24 17.65
C THR A 53 18.72 -3.90 19.09
N THR A 54 18.44 -2.66 19.48
CA THR A 54 18.54 -2.21 20.89
C THR A 54 17.16 -2.05 21.55
N GLU A 55 16.09 -2.30 20.80
CA GLU A 55 14.71 -2.05 21.22
C GLU A 55 14.07 -3.26 21.91
N ASN A 56 13.17 -3.00 22.86
CA ASN A 56 12.36 -4.02 23.52
C ASN A 56 11.04 -4.31 22.75
N ARG A 57 11.13 -4.51 21.43
CA ARG A 57 9.99 -4.85 20.55
C ARG A 57 10.17 -6.23 19.89
N SER A 58 10.66 -7.19 20.68
CA SER A 58 11.08 -8.50 20.19
C SER A 58 9.96 -9.29 19.50
N THR A 59 8.71 -9.20 19.99
CA THR A 59 7.56 -9.89 19.40
C THR A 59 7.29 -9.40 17.98
N GLU A 60 7.18 -8.09 17.80
CA GLU A 60 6.90 -7.47 16.49
C GLU A 60 8.02 -7.73 15.49
N PHE A 61 9.28 -7.56 15.92
CA PHE A 61 10.45 -7.90 15.11
C PHE A 61 10.40 -9.36 14.69
N SER A 62 10.11 -10.27 15.63
CA SER A 62 10.11 -11.72 15.37
C SER A 62 9.01 -12.13 14.40
N GLU A 63 7.83 -11.49 14.46
CA GLU A 63 6.74 -11.75 13.51
C GLU A 63 7.12 -11.32 12.08
N LEU A 64 7.70 -10.14 11.91
CA LEU A 64 8.13 -9.62 10.61
C LEU A 64 9.33 -10.39 10.04
N CYS A 65 10.36 -10.61 10.86
CA CYS A 65 11.52 -11.42 10.49
C CYS A 65 11.14 -12.84 10.09
N ARG A 66 10.14 -13.44 10.77
CA ARG A 66 9.63 -14.76 10.40
C ARG A 66 9.04 -14.76 8.99
N VAL A 67 8.19 -13.78 8.66
CA VAL A 67 7.60 -13.68 7.31
C VAL A 67 8.69 -13.58 6.26
N LEU A 68 9.71 -12.75 6.49
CA LEU A 68 10.87 -12.64 5.60
C LEU A 68 11.66 -13.94 5.47
N GLY A 69 11.91 -14.66 6.57
CA GLY A 69 12.61 -15.94 6.57
C GLY A 69 11.83 -17.03 5.80
N LEU A 70 10.51 -17.09 5.98
CA LEU A 70 9.63 -17.98 5.23
C LEU A 70 9.57 -17.62 3.74
N TYR A 71 9.60 -16.33 3.40
CA TYR A 71 9.64 -15.87 2.02
C TYR A 71 10.94 -16.29 1.32
N LEU A 72 12.09 -16.13 1.98
CA LEU A 72 13.36 -16.62 1.46
C LEU A 72 13.35 -18.14 1.23
N LYS A 73 12.78 -18.91 2.18
CA LYS A 73 12.58 -20.36 2.01
C LYS A 73 11.66 -20.69 0.82
N HIS A 74 10.64 -19.86 0.58
CA HIS A 74 9.75 -19.99 -0.58
C HIS A 74 10.52 -19.76 -1.89
N ILE A 75 11.34 -18.71 -1.99
CA ILE A 75 12.22 -18.48 -3.16
C ILE A 75 13.16 -19.67 -3.37
N GLU A 76 13.78 -20.16 -2.30
CA GLU A 76 14.72 -21.29 -2.34
C GLU A 76 14.08 -22.61 -2.75
N THR A 77 12.84 -22.87 -2.32
CA THR A 77 12.10 -24.08 -2.69
C THR A 77 11.68 -24.03 -4.15
N ASN A 78 11.27 -22.86 -4.62
CA ASN A 78 10.78 -22.69 -5.97
C ASN A 78 11.88 -22.57 -7.02
N LYS A 79 13.18 -22.52 -6.66
CA LYS A 79 14.40 -22.50 -7.52
C LYS A 79 14.19 -22.00 -8.95
N ASN A 80 13.43 -20.92 -9.10
CA ASN A 80 13.05 -20.43 -10.41
C ASN A 80 14.18 -19.54 -10.94
N GLU A 81 14.25 -19.42 -12.27
CA GLU A 81 15.02 -18.37 -12.98
C GLU A 81 14.67 -16.94 -12.53
N HIS A 82 13.67 -16.80 -11.65
CA HIS A 82 13.15 -15.56 -11.10
C HIS A 82 13.73 -15.20 -9.72
N ALA A 83 14.62 -16.02 -9.15
CA ALA A 83 15.19 -15.77 -7.82
C ALA A 83 15.73 -14.33 -7.67
N GLN A 84 16.51 -13.85 -8.65
CA GLN A 84 17.04 -12.49 -8.66
C GLN A 84 15.94 -11.41 -8.56
N ARG A 85 14.82 -11.56 -9.29
CA ARG A 85 13.68 -10.62 -9.25
C ARG A 85 12.98 -10.67 -7.90
N CYS A 86 12.80 -11.86 -7.34
CA CYS A 86 12.15 -12.04 -6.05
C CYS A 86 13.02 -11.57 -4.88
N CYS A 87 14.34 -11.60 -5.03
CA CYS A 87 15.28 -11.01 -4.09
C CYS A 87 15.14 -9.48 -4.03
N LYS A 88 14.82 -8.80 -5.12
CA LYS A 88 14.49 -7.36 -5.08
C LYS A 88 13.28 -7.08 -4.18
N LEU A 89 12.24 -7.91 -4.27
CA LEU A 89 11.07 -7.82 -3.39
C LEU A 89 11.40 -8.16 -1.94
N PHE A 90 12.28 -9.13 -1.70
CA PHE A 90 12.80 -9.42 -0.37
C PHE A 90 13.49 -8.20 0.24
N TYR A 91 14.46 -7.58 -0.47
CA TYR A 91 15.16 -6.40 0.05
C TYR A 91 14.22 -5.20 0.27
N TYR A 92 13.18 -5.07 -0.56
CA TYR A 92 12.14 -4.06 -0.34
C TYR A 92 11.43 -4.28 1.00
N ASN A 93 10.97 -5.50 1.28
CA ASN A 93 10.28 -5.79 2.54
C ASN A 93 11.26 -5.80 3.73
N LEU A 94 12.51 -6.24 3.57
CA LEU A 94 13.52 -6.12 4.62
C LEU A 94 13.71 -4.65 5.04
N LYS A 95 13.80 -3.74 4.06
CA LYS A 95 13.88 -2.30 4.34
C LYS A 95 12.61 -1.80 5.03
N LYS A 96 11.45 -2.06 4.42
CA LYS A 96 10.14 -1.58 4.89
C LYS A 96 9.77 -2.09 6.29
N ASP A 97 10.00 -3.37 6.55
CA ASP A 97 9.47 -4.06 7.72
C ASP A 97 10.49 -4.10 8.87
N ILE A 98 11.79 -4.15 8.57
CA ILE A 98 12.85 -4.26 9.59
C ILE A 98 13.66 -2.97 9.72
N ILE A 99 14.29 -2.51 8.64
CA ILE A 99 15.29 -1.42 8.75
C ILE A 99 14.64 -0.10 9.12
N ASP A 100 13.51 0.24 8.51
CA ASP A 100 12.84 1.52 8.72
C ASP A 100 11.98 1.53 10.02
N ASN A 101 11.68 0.35 10.60
CA ASN A 101 10.78 0.21 11.76
C ASN A 101 11.49 -0.03 13.10
N PHE A 102 12.79 -0.35 13.08
CA PHE A 102 13.56 -0.69 14.27
C PHE A 102 14.92 0.01 14.27
N THR A 103 15.36 0.43 15.46
CA THR A 103 16.70 0.97 15.69
C THR A 103 17.72 -0.16 15.65
N LEU A 104 18.34 -0.36 14.49
CA LEU A 104 19.37 -1.37 14.28
C LEU A 104 20.75 -0.89 14.75
N LYS A 105 21.56 -1.81 15.27
CA LYS A 105 22.98 -1.56 15.60
C LYS A 105 23.85 -1.36 14.36
N TYR A 106 23.36 -1.81 13.20
CA TYR A 106 24.07 -1.79 11.94
C TYR A 106 23.21 -1.11 10.88
N THR A 107 23.83 -0.33 10.00
CA THR A 107 23.15 0.35 8.90
C THR A 107 23.25 -0.47 7.60
N GLY A 108 22.26 -0.30 6.73
CA GLY A 108 22.24 -0.88 5.38
C GLY A 108 21.63 -2.28 5.28
N SER A 109 20.88 -2.51 4.20
CA SER A 109 20.14 -3.75 4.01
C SER A 109 21.03 -4.97 3.76
N GLU A 110 22.14 -4.79 3.03
CA GLU A 110 23.10 -5.86 2.76
C GLU A 110 23.70 -6.40 4.06
N ASN A 111 24.19 -5.50 4.92
CA ASN A 111 24.83 -5.90 6.16
C ASN A 111 23.83 -6.51 7.16
N CYS A 112 22.62 -5.93 7.24
CA CYS A 112 21.54 -6.50 8.03
C CYS A 112 21.24 -7.94 7.60
N TYR A 113 21.06 -8.18 6.30
CA TYR A 113 20.77 -9.51 5.79
C TYR A 113 21.94 -10.50 5.97
N ARG A 114 23.18 -10.07 5.73
CA ARG A 114 24.38 -10.89 6.00
C ARG A 114 24.40 -11.38 7.44
N ILE A 115 24.17 -10.50 8.42
CA ILE A 115 24.08 -10.88 9.83
C ILE A 115 22.91 -11.85 10.09
N MET A 116 21.76 -11.65 9.43
CA MET A 116 20.63 -12.58 9.51
C MET A 116 21.00 -13.99 9.02
N THR A 117 21.75 -14.08 7.93
CA THR A 117 22.19 -15.35 7.32
C THR A 117 23.33 -16.03 8.07
N GLU A 118 24.20 -15.29 8.74
CA GLU A 118 25.31 -15.83 9.54
C GLU A 118 24.88 -16.26 10.95
N TYR A 119 23.76 -15.72 11.44
CA TYR A 119 23.27 -16.07 12.77
C TYR A 119 22.90 -17.55 12.86
N ARG A 120 23.48 -18.22 13.85
CA ARG A 120 23.16 -19.59 14.23
C ARG A 120 22.77 -19.57 15.71
N ARG A 121 21.78 -20.39 16.06
CA ARG A 121 21.36 -20.60 17.44
C ARG A 121 21.51 -22.07 17.75
N ASP A 122 22.18 -22.37 18.85
CA ASP A 122 22.39 -23.75 19.30
C ASP A 122 21.04 -24.47 19.40
N ASN A 123 21.01 -25.72 18.94
CA ASN A 123 19.82 -26.59 18.93
C ASN A 123 18.68 -26.16 17.98
N LEU A 124 18.92 -25.24 17.03
CA LEU A 124 18.00 -25.00 15.92
C LEU A 124 18.62 -25.47 14.60
N ASP A 125 17.90 -26.34 13.89
CA ASP A 125 18.25 -26.82 12.55
C ASP A 125 17.89 -25.81 11.44
N THR A 126 17.16 -24.75 11.79
CA THR A 126 16.63 -23.75 10.85
C THR A 126 17.57 -22.55 10.75
N GLN A 127 17.86 -22.13 9.53
CA GLN A 127 18.67 -20.97 9.21
C GLN A 127 17.93 -20.04 8.25
N ILE A 128 18.25 -18.75 8.27
CA ILE A 128 17.81 -17.81 7.23
C ILE A 128 18.58 -18.18 5.95
N SER A 129 17.84 -18.47 4.88
CA SER A 129 18.44 -18.81 3.59
C SER A 129 19.26 -17.64 3.05
N SER A 130 20.42 -17.94 2.46
CA SER A 130 21.35 -16.99 1.87
C SER A 130 21.10 -16.73 0.39
N ILE A 131 20.00 -17.25 -0.18
CA ILE A 131 19.71 -17.23 -1.62
C ILE A 131 19.73 -15.83 -2.26
N CYS A 132 19.52 -14.77 -1.49
CA CYS A 132 19.50 -13.40 -2.01
C CYS A 132 20.80 -12.61 -1.81
N LEU A 133 21.85 -13.18 -1.18
CA LEU A 133 23.08 -12.43 -0.87
C LEU A 133 23.77 -11.94 -2.15
N ASP A 134 23.82 -12.79 -3.19
CA ASP A 134 24.43 -12.47 -4.49
C ASP A 134 23.53 -11.60 -5.38
N HIS A 135 22.36 -11.21 -4.88
CA HIS A 135 21.35 -10.43 -5.59
C HIS A 135 20.99 -9.16 -4.83
N PHE A 136 21.95 -8.62 -4.06
CA PHE A 136 21.79 -7.35 -3.36
C PHE A 136 21.40 -6.23 -4.31
N VAL A 137 20.37 -5.47 -3.93
CA VAL A 137 19.96 -4.25 -4.62
C VAL A 137 19.73 -3.15 -3.60
N ASN A 138 20.40 -2.02 -3.80
CA ASN A 138 20.14 -0.82 -3.03
C ASN A 138 18.80 -0.21 -3.45
N ILE A 139 17.90 0.03 -2.49
CA ILE A 139 16.56 0.56 -2.75
C ILE A 139 16.52 2.03 -2.34
N GLY A 140 16.76 2.89 -3.33
CA GLY A 140 16.59 4.33 -3.21
C GLY A 140 15.17 4.73 -2.79
N ASN A 141 15.01 5.96 -2.30
CA ASN A 141 13.73 6.43 -1.75
C ASN A 141 12.60 6.45 -2.81
N ASP A 142 12.91 6.81 -4.06
CA ASP A 142 11.92 6.81 -5.13
C ASP A 142 11.50 5.39 -5.51
N THR A 143 12.47 4.50 -5.69
CA THR A 143 12.24 3.07 -5.94
C THR A 143 11.40 2.44 -4.82
N PHE A 144 11.67 2.79 -3.58
CA PHE A 144 10.90 2.34 -2.42
C PHE A 144 9.42 2.76 -2.51
N LYS A 145 9.15 4.02 -2.86
CA LYS A 145 7.78 4.52 -3.03
C LYS A 145 7.05 3.81 -4.17
N ILE A 146 7.74 3.58 -5.28
CA ILE A 146 7.21 2.84 -6.43
C ILE A 146 6.86 1.40 -6.05
N MET A 147 7.81 0.68 -5.44
CA MET A 147 7.60 -0.68 -4.94
C MET A 147 6.43 -0.76 -3.96
N LYS A 148 6.28 0.24 -3.08
CA LYS A 148 5.14 0.32 -2.16
C LYS A 148 3.80 0.42 -2.89
N ASN A 149 3.71 1.27 -3.91
CA ASN A 149 2.48 1.40 -4.68
C ASN A 149 2.19 0.12 -5.48
N LEU A 150 3.20 -0.46 -6.13
CA LEU A 150 3.06 -1.74 -6.86
C LEU A 150 2.61 -2.88 -5.95
N PHE A 151 3.24 -3.03 -4.78
CA PHE A 151 2.87 -4.05 -3.80
C PHE A 151 1.42 -3.91 -3.33
N GLU A 152 0.96 -2.69 -3.04
CA GLU A 152 -0.44 -2.43 -2.69
C GLU A 152 -1.41 -2.71 -3.84
N ILE A 153 -1.07 -2.33 -5.07
CA ILE A 153 -1.87 -2.64 -6.27
C ILE A 153 -2.06 -4.14 -6.41
N TYR A 154 -0.97 -4.91 -6.33
CA TYR A 154 -1.01 -6.36 -6.48
C TYR A 154 -1.68 -7.09 -5.31
N LYS A 155 -1.56 -6.55 -4.09
CA LYS A 155 -2.36 -6.99 -2.95
C LYS A 155 -3.86 -6.87 -3.24
N TYR A 156 -4.32 -5.75 -3.80
CA TYR A 156 -5.73 -5.61 -4.19
C TYR A 156 -6.12 -6.51 -5.37
N ILE A 157 -5.25 -6.70 -6.36
CA ILE A 157 -5.49 -7.65 -7.47
C ILE A 157 -5.74 -9.04 -6.89
N ASN A 158 -4.85 -9.56 -6.05
CA ASN A 158 -5.02 -10.86 -5.41
C ASN A 158 -6.28 -10.90 -4.53
N LEU A 159 -6.56 -9.83 -3.76
CA LEU A 159 -7.76 -9.73 -2.92
C LEU A 159 -9.04 -9.81 -3.76
N PHE A 160 -9.10 -9.12 -4.89
CA PHE A 160 -10.27 -9.09 -5.77
C PHE A 160 -10.50 -10.41 -6.53
N GLU A 161 -9.41 -11.11 -6.85
CA GLU A 161 -9.44 -12.40 -7.53
C GLU A 161 -9.86 -13.52 -6.58
N THR A 162 -9.31 -13.55 -5.37
CA THR A 162 -9.56 -14.62 -4.39
C THR A 162 -10.80 -14.41 -3.53
N GLN A 163 -11.22 -13.16 -3.29
CA GLN A 163 -12.33 -12.85 -2.39
C GLN A 163 -13.35 -11.92 -3.05
N PRO A 164 -14.37 -12.46 -3.74
CA PRO A 164 -15.40 -11.65 -4.40
C PRO A 164 -16.14 -10.67 -3.48
N ILE A 165 -16.25 -10.97 -2.19
CA ILE A 165 -16.86 -10.09 -1.18
C ILE A 165 -16.03 -8.83 -0.90
N GLN A 166 -14.73 -8.84 -1.23
CA GLN A 166 -13.82 -7.72 -1.04
C GLN A 166 -13.84 -6.71 -2.20
N ARG A 167 -14.65 -6.95 -3.23
CA ARG A 167 -14.85 -6.06 -4.39
C ARG A 167 -15.72 -4.85 -4.03
N THR A 168 -15.39 -4.19 -2.92
CA THR A 168 -16.13 -3.04 -2.40
C THR A 168 -15.65 -1.74 -3.04
N THR A 169 -16.52 -0.73 -3.07
CA THR A 169 -16.17 0.64 -3.50
C THR A 169 -14.97 1.20 -2.71
N THR A 170 -14.91 0.96 -1.39
CA THR A 170 -13.81 1.41 -0.55
C THR A 170 -12.46 0.82 -0.97
N ASN A 171 -12.41 -0.49 -1.22
CA ASN A 171 -11.17 -1.15 -1.67
C ASN A 171 -10.79 -0.69 -3.09
N MET A 172 -11.78 -0.53 -3.97
CA MET A 172 -11.55 0.00 -5.32
C MET A 172 -10.98 1.42 -5.30
N HIS A 173 -11.44 2.30 -4.41
CA HIS A 173 -10.84 3.64 -4.25
C HIS A 173 -9.38 3.58 -3.82
N LYS A 174 -9.03 2.70 -2.87
CA LYS A 174 -7.65 2.52 -2.43
C LYS A 174 -6.77 1.97 -3.55
N PHE A 175 -7.26 0.98 -4.29
CA PHE A 175 -6.61 0.43 -5.48
C PHE A 175 -6.33 1.51 -6.52
N LYS A 176 -7.33 2.30 -6.91
CA LYS A 176 -7.19 3.43 -7.84
C LYS A 176 -6.17 4.45 -7.35
N SER A 177 -6.23 4.82 -6.08
CA SER A 177 -5.31 5.79 -5.48
C SER A 177 -3.85 5.33 -5.56
N SER A 178 -3.58 4.03 -5.37
CA SER A 178 -2.22 3.49 -5.53
C SER A 178 -1.72 3.55 -6.97
N ILE A 179 -2.59 3.31 -7.96
CA ILE A 179 -2.27 3.46 -9.40
C ILE A 179 -1.96 4.94 -9.71
N GLU A 180 -2.81 5.86 -9.25
CA GLU A 180 -2.62 7.30 -9.47
C GLU A 180 -1.33 7.83 -8.81
N LYS A 181 -0.95 7.30 -7.64
CA LYS A 181 0.34 7.60 -7.00
C LYS A 181 1.53 7.01 -7.76
N LEU A 182 1.35 5.88 -8.44
CA LEU A 182 2.40 5.30 -9.27
C LEU A 182 2.65 6.15 -10.51
N GLU A 183 1.59 6.74 -11.09
CA GLU A 183 1.68 7.64 -12.25
C GLU A 183 2.53 8.89 -12.00
N THR A 184 2.57 9.42 -10.77
CA THR A 184 3.38 10.62 -10.46
C THR A 184 4.89 10.37 -10.54
N HIS A 185 5.31 9.10 -10.58
CA HIS A 185 6.70 8.70 -10.70
C HIS A 185 7.11 8.31 -12.13
N LEU A 186 6.19 8.39 -13.10
CA LEU A 186 6.42 7.95 -14.48
C LEU A 186 7.58 8.67 -15.16
N TYR A 187 7.85 9.95 -14.86
CA TYR A 187 8.91 10.69 -15.54
C TYR A 187 10.30 10.05 -15.37
N LYS A 188 10.63 9.55 -14.18
CA LYS A 188 11.94 8.96 -13.87
C LYS A 188 12.07 7.50 -14.31
N TYR A 189 10.97 6.73 -14.27
CA TYR A 189 10.99 5.27 -14.49
C TYR A 189 10.04 4.81 -15.60
N LYS A 190 9.80 5.68 -16.60
CA LYS A 190 8.73 5.49 -17.59
C LYS A 190 8.82 4.14 -18.28
N ASN A 191 10.00 3.81 -18.79
CA ASN A 191 10.20 2.61 -19.60
C ASN A 191 10.02 1.34 -18.77
N GLN A 192 10.48 1.35 -17.52
CA GLN A 192 10.40 0.23 -16.60
C GLN A 192 8.97 0.02 -16.09
N LEU A 193 8.22 1.10 -15.84
CA LEU A 193 6.85 1.03 -15.33
C LEU A 193 5.80 0.85 -16.43
N LYS A 194 6.08 1.24 -17.67
CA LYS A 194 5.12 1.18 -18.77
C LYS A 194 4.54 -0.22 -18.96
N LEU A 195 5.39 -1.23 -19.06
CA LEU A 195 4.95 -2.62 -19.27
C LEU A 195 4.09 -3.11 -18.10
N GLU A 196 4.48 -2.76 -16.87
CA GLU A 196 3.80 -3.20 -15.66
C GLU A 196 2.43 -2.51 -15.48
N LEU A 197 2.36 -1.20 -15.77
CA LEU A 197 1.09 -0.45 -15.77
C LEU A 197 0.13 -0.93 -16.86
N GLU A 198 0.61 -1.30 -18.03
CA GLU A 198 -0.24 -1.88 -19.08
C GLU A 198 -0.86 -3.22 -18.64
N LYS A 199 -0.11 -4.07 -17.92
CA LYS A 199 -0.67 -5.29 -17.31
C LYS A 199 -1.79 -4.94 -16.31
N ILE A 200 -1.56 -3.95 -15.45
CA ILE A 200 -2.53 -3.50 -14.45
C ILE A 200 -3.80 -2.95 -15.13
N ILE A 201 -3.64 -2.14 -16.17
CA ILE A 201 -4.77 -1.59 -16.95
C ILE A 201 -5.59 -2.72 -17.59
N LYS A 202 -4.93 -3.70 -18.20
CA LYS A 202 -5.60 -4.87 -18.78
C LYS A 202 -6.42 -5.64 -17.74
N ARG A 203 -5.93 -5.77 -16.50
CA ARG A 203 -6.70 -6.34 -15.38
C ARG A 203 -7.92 -5.48 -15.03
N CYS A 204 -7.77 -4.16 -14.97
CA CYS A 204 -8.90 -3.24 -14.74
C CYS A 204 -10.00 -3.38 -15.79
N GLU A 205 -9.64 -3.51 -17.07
CA GLU A 205 -10.59 -3.77 -18.16
C GLU A 205 -11.32 -5.11 -17.97
N GLY A 206 -10.58 -6.14 -17.57
CA GLY A 206 -11.13 -7.45 -17.20
C GLY A 206 -12.15 -7.35 -16.06
N TYR A 207 -11.82 -6.63 -14.98
CA TYR A 207 -12.75 -6.39 -13.86
C TYR A 207 -14.00 -5.66 -14.31
N LYS A 208 -13.85 -4.59 -15.10
CA LYS A 208 -14.96 -3.84 -15.64
C LYS A 208 -15.90 -4.70 -16.48
N LYS A 209 -15.37 -5.60 -17.30
CA LYS A 209 -16.18 -6.52 -18.12
C LYS A 209 -16.88 -7.57 -17.27
N ASN A 210 -16.12 -8.23 -16.39
CA ASN A 210 -16.56 -9.44 -15.70
C ASN A 210 -17.39 -9.16 -14.46
N TRP A 211 -17.27 -8.00 -13.82
CA TRP A 211 -17.97 -7.70 -12.57
C TRP A 211 -19.34 -7.06 -12.77
N LYS A 212 -19.71 -6.71 -14.01
CA LYS A 212 -21.06 -6.20 -14.34
C LYS A 212 -22.17 -7.22 -14.04
N THR A 213 -21.85 -8.51 -14.08
CA THR A 213 -22.80 -9.60 -13.86
C THR A 213 -22.76 -10.14 -12.42
N VAL A 214 -21.78 -9.73 -11.61
CA VAL A 214 -21.57 -10.26 -10.26
C VAL A 214 -22.00 -9.22 -9.24
N LEU A 215 -23.08 -9.51 -8.50
CA LEU A 215 -23.73 -8.58 -7.56
C LEU A 215 -22.74 -7.85 -6.64
N THR A 216 -21.74 -8.55 -6.10
CA THR A 216 -20.76 -7.97 -5.16
C THR A 216 -19.76 -7.02 -5.81
N GLY A 217 -19.57 -7.09 -7.13
CA GLY A 217 -18.57 -6.30 -7.86
C GLY A 217 -19.14 -5.18 -8.71
N VAL A 218 -20.46 -5.14 -8.93
CA VAL A 218 -21.10 -4.16 -9.84
C VAL A 218 -20.73 -2.73 -9.44
N HIS A 219 -20.91 -2.36 -8.18
CA HIS A 219 -20.61 -1.01 -7.69
C HIS A 219 -19.14 -0.64 -7.82
N ALA A 220 -18.22 -1.56 -7.49
CA ALA A 220 -16.79 -1.32 -7.66
C ALA A 220 -16.41 -1.14 -9.14
N SER A 221 -17.02 -1.90 -10.04
CA SER A 221 -16.75 -1.82 -11.48
C SER A 221 -17.10 -0.45 -12.10
N TYR A 222 -18.11 0.26 -11.56
CA TYR A 222 -18.47 1.60 -12.02
C TYR A 222 -17.37 2.65 -11.77
N HIS A 223 -16.47 2.40 -10.83
CA HIS A 223 -15.32 3.29 -10.60
C HIS A 223 -14.24 3.15 -11.67
N LEU A 224 -14.30 2.12 -12.52
CA LEU A 224 -13.40 1.85 -13.65
C LEU A 224 -14.07 2.26 -14.99
N TYR A 225 -14.63 3.47 -15.06
CA TYR A 225 -15.27 3.98 -16.27
C TYR A 225 -14.24 4.20 -17.42
N ASP A 226 -14.67 4.16 -18.68
CA ASP A 226 -13.76 4.17 -19.86
C ASP A 226 -12.80 5.35 -19.83
N LYS A 227 -13.33 6.54 -19.55
CA LYS A 227 -12.51 7.76 -19.44
C LYS A 227 -11.40 7.64 -18.39
N TRP A 228 -11.62 6.96 -17.26
CA TRP A 228 -10.59 6.76 -16.24
C TRP A 228 -9.45 5.88 -16.76
N ILE A 229 -9.80 4.78 -17.44
CA ILE A 229 -8.83 3.85 -18.04
C ILE A 229 -8.04 4.55 -19.15
N GLU A 230 -8.73 5.26 -20.03
CA GLU A 230 -8.11 5.96 -21.17
C GLU A 230 -7.16 7.07 -20.72
N GLU A 231 -7.54 7.86 -19.71
CA GLU A 231 -6.65 8.85 -19.09
C GLU A 231 -5.31 8.23 -18.62
N ARG A 232 -5.32 6.96 -18.18
CA ARG A 232 -4.09 6.29 -17.70
C ARG A 232 -3.26 5.81 -18.88
N ARG A 233 -3.90 5.26 -19.92
CA ARG A 233 -3.24 4.89 -21.18
C ARG A 233 -2.55 6.10 -21.82
N ILE A 234 -3.22 7.24 -21.85
CA ILE A 234 -2.65 8.50 -22.37
C ILE A 234 -1.42 8.88 -21.55
N LYS A 235 -1.51 8.94 -20.22
CA LYS A 235 -0.35 9.27 -19.36
C LYS A 235 0.85 8.32 -19.53
N ILE A 236 0.60 7.03 -19.74
CA ILE A 236 1.66 6.04 -19.98
C ILE A 236 2.31 6.25 -21.35
N ASN A 237 1.52 6.63 -22.36
CA ASN A 237 1.98 6.77 -23.73
C ASN A 237 2.50 8.16 -24.07
N GLU A 238 2.12 9.22 -23.36
CA GLU A 238 2.56 10.61 -23.58
C GLU A 238 4.09 10.71 -23.59
N GLU A 239 4.68 10.69 -24.78
CA GLU A 239 6.12 10.84 -25.02
C GLU A 239 6.55 12.25 -24.65
N ASN A 240 7.28 12.40 -23.52
CA ASN A 240 8.18 13.51 -23.13
C ASN A 240 7.94 14.93 -23.71
N ALA A 241 6.72 15.29 -24.07
CA ALA A 241 6.40 16.56 -24.69
C ALA A 241 6.61 17.71 -23.68
N GLY A 242 6.59 17.38 -22.38
CA GLY A 242 6.93 18.28 -21.28
C GLY A 242 8.42 18.56 -21.11
N ALA A 243 9.34 17.69 -21.58
CA ALA A 243 10.78 17.92 -21.39
C ALA A 243 11.36 19.00 -22.34
N LYS A 244 10.61 19.36 -23.40
CA LYS A 244 11.00 20.47 -24.29
C LYS A 244 10.59 21.86 -23.78
N LYS A 245 9.57 21.97 -22.92
CA LYS A 245 9.03 23.29 -22.53
C LYS A 245 9.78 24.00 -21.40
N SER A 246 10.75 23.35 -20.72
CA SER A 246 11.51 24.01 -19.65
C SER A 246 12.85 24.63 -20.08
N ASN A 247 13.31 24.41 -21.32
CA ASN A 247 14.59 24.96 -21.81
C ASN A 247 14.45 26.10 -22.84
N GLU A 248 13.25 26.42 -23.30
CA GLU A 248 13.01 27.51 -24.28
C GLU A 248 12.66 28.87 -23.65
N GLY A 249 12.74 29.01 -22.32
CA GLY A 249 12.38 30.23 -21.58
C GLY A 249 13.54 31.05 -21.00
N HIS A 250 14.80 30.79 -21.36
CA HIS A 250 15.95 31.54 -20.82
C HIS A 250 16.94 32.05 -21.88
N GLY A 251 16.43 32.41 -23.06
CA GLY A 251 17.13 33.24 -24.03
C GLY A 251 16.34 34.54 -24.28
N GLU A 252 16.99 35.68 -24.04
CA GLU A 252 16.53 37.07 -24.25
C GLU A 252 15.58 37.64 -23.17
N THR A 253 15.99 38.57 -22.30
CA THR A 253 16.39 39.91 -22.73
C THR A 253 17.34 40.58 -21.72
N LEU A 254 18.60 40.78 -22.12
CA LEU A 254 19.48 41.79 -21.52
C LEU A 254 19.36 43.05 -22.39
N LYS A 255 18.48 43.99 -22.00
CA LYS A 255 18.39 45.33 -22.61
C LYS A 255 18.27 46.41 -21.53
N THR A 256 19.42 47.02 -21.28
CA THR A 256 19.69 48.46 -21.20
C THR A 256 18.81 49.35 -20.31
N ASN A 257 19.48 49.94 -19.31
CA ASN A 257 19.07 51.11 -18.55
C ASN A 257 18.50 52.24 -19.42
N VAL A 258 17.25 52.66 -19.17
CA VAL A 258 16.80 54.05 -19.36
C VAL A 258 15.89 54.44 -18.21
N LEU A 259 16.37 55.38 -17.41
CA LEU A 259 15.66 56.06 -16.35
C LEU A 259 14.64 57.04 -16.97
N ARG A 260 13.33 56.90 -16.70
CA ARG A 260 12.40 58.03 -16.72
C ARG A 260 11.14 57.76 -15.88
N PRO A 261 10.75 58.67 -14.97
CA PRO A 261 9.53 58.53 -14.18
C PRO A 261 8.37 59.25 -14.87
N LYS A 262 7.18 58.64 -14.90
CA LYS A 262 5.91 59.38 -14.72
C LYS A 262 4.70 58.45 -14.47
N VAL A 263 4.17 58.64 -13.27
CA VAL A 263 2.80 58.49 -12.78
C VAL A 263 1.71 58.30 -13.85
N LEU A 264 0.90 57.25 -13.70
CA LEU A 264 -0.55 57.34 -13.87
C LEU A 264 -1.24 56.22 -13.08
N MET A 265 -2.15 56.62 -12.19
CA MET A 265 -2.98 55.74 -11.37
C MET A 265 -3.92 54.91 -12.26
N HIS A 266 -3.98 53.60 -12.00
CA HIS A 266 -5.16 52.81 -12.34
C HIS A 266 -5.59 52.02 -11.10
N THR A 267 -6.68 52.49 -10.51
CA THR A 267 -7.55 51.78 -9.59
C THR A 267 -8.01 50.50 -10.27
N GLY A 268 -7.55 49.37 -9.76
CA GLY A 268 -8.00 48.02 -10.13
C GLY A 268 -8.30 47.29 -8.84
N VAL A 269 -9.59 47.03 -8.62
CA VAL A 269 -10.15 46.38 -7.44
C VAL A 269 -9.55 44.97 -7.32
N ASP A 270 -8.77 44.75 -6.27
CA ASP A 270 -8.28 43.43 -5.89
C ASP A 270 -9.47 42.54 -5.49
N VAL A 271 -9.74 41.53 -6.32
CA VAL A 271 -10.60 40.41 -5.97
C VAL A 271 -9.81 39.53 -5.00
N GLU A 272 -9.97 39.80 -3.71
CA GLU A 272 -9.52 38.95 -2.62
C GLU A 272 -10.10 37.54 -2.77
N THR A 273 -9.28 36.60 -3.23
CA THR A 273 -9.58 35.17 -3.14
C THR A 273 -9.64 34.73 -1.68
N HIS A 274 -10.86 34.41 -1.23
CA HIS A 274 -11.21 33.81 0.06
C HIS A 274 -10.61 32.39 0.27
N THR A 275 -9.28 32.28 0.40
CA THR A 275 -8.60 31.06 0.86
C THR A 275 -7.91 31.27 2.21
N GLY A 276 -8.53 32.09 3.06
CA GLY A 276 -8.13 32.37 4.44
C GLY A 276 -9.08 31.78 5.49
N ILE A 277 -9.83 30.72 5.18
CA ILE A 277 -10.52 29.90 6.19
C ILE A 277 -9.47 28.92 6.74
N SER A 278 -8.45 29.45 7.40
CA SER A 278 -8.41 29.62 8.86
C SER A 278 -8.29 28.28 9.54
N VAL A 279 -7.04 27.81 9.60
CA VAL A 279 -6.54 26.79 10.53
C VAL A 279 -7.07 27.04 11.97
N GLY A 280 -7.41 28.28 12.31
CA GLY A 280 -8.06 28.66 13.57
C GLY A 280 -9.43 28.02 13.82
N MET A 281 -10.26 27.75 12.79
CA MET A 281 -11.56 27.09 12.98
C MET A 281 -11.43 25.65 13.48
N ILE A 282 -10.36 24.94 13.08
CA ILE A 282 -10.07 23.59 13.55
C ILE A 282 -9.67 23.63 15.03
N PHE A 283 -8.81 24.58 15.45
CA PHE A 283 -8.41 24.69 16.85
C PHE A 283 -9.56 25.11 17.78
N ILE A 284 -10.48 25.96 17.32
CA ILE A 284 -11.66 26.38 18.09
C ILE A 284 -12.61 25.18 18.30
N THR A 285 -12.85 24.37 17.27
CA THR A 285 -13.70 23.18 17.38
C THR A 285 -13.11 22.13 18.31
N PHE A 286 -11.80 21.87 18.25
CA PHE A 286 -11.13 20.96 19.19
C PHE A 286 -11.14 21.49 20.63
N SER A 287 -10.95 22.79 20.84
CA SER A 287 -10.98 23.41 22.17
C SER A 287 -12.37 23.30 22.82
N LEU A 288 -13.44 23.52 22.05
CA LEU A 288 -14.81 23.35 22.52
C LEU A 288 -15.11 21.89 22.93
N LEU A 289 -14.61 20.91 22.17
CA LEU A 289 -14.78 19.49 22.49
C LEU A 289 -14.04 19.10 23.79
N ILE A 290 -12.81 19.60 23.99
CA ILE A 290 -12.04 19.33 25.21
C ILE A 290 -12.72 19.96 26.43
N ILE A 291 -13.18 21.22 26.33
CA ILE A 291 -13.92 21.88 27.40
C ILE A 291 -15.20 21.11 27.73
N MET A 292 -15.96 20.68 26.71
CA MET A 292 -17.13 19.81 26.92
C MET A 292 -16.77 18.51 27.62
N PHE A 293 -15.64 17.89 27.29
CA PHE A 293 -15.20 16.63 27.89
C PHE A 293 -14.75 16.79 29.36
N ILE A 294 -14.08 17.90 29.67
CA ILE A 294 -13.68 18.25 31.04
C ILE A 294 -14.93 18.56 31.87
N LEU A 295 -15.84 19.40 31.38
CA LEU A 295 -17.11 19.68 32.05
C LEU A 295 -17.95 18.42 32.21
N TYR A 296 -17.98 17.54 31.20
CA TYR A 296 -18.60 16.21 31.28
C TYR A 296 -17.99 15.33 32.37
N LYS A 297 -16.67 15.37 32.57
CA LYS A 297 -15.98 14.56 33.57
C LYS A 297 -16.15 15.09 34.99
N TYR A 298 -16.22 16.42 35.18
CA TYR A 298 -16.11 17.04 36.51
C TYR A 298 -17.39 17.73 37.01
N THR A 299 -18.50 17.74 36.26
CA THR A 299 -19.78 18.26 36.75
C THR A 299 -20.54 17.17 37.56
N PRO A 300 -20.71 17.31 38.89
CA PRO A 300 -21.24 16.25 39.76
C PRO A 300 -22.74 15.92 39.57
N HIS A 301 -23.47 16.70 38.76
CA HIS A 301 -24.92 16.58 38.58
C HIS A 301 -25.36 15.65 37.42
N PHE A 302 -24.46 14.82 36.89
CA PHE A 302 -24.75 13.99 35.71
C PHE A 302 -25.43 12.63 35.99
N SER A 303 -25.99 12.43 37.18
CA SER A 303 -26.82 11.25 37.48
C SER A 303 -28.06 11.14 36.56
N PHE A 304 -28.50 12.25 35.97
CA PHE A 304 -29.70 12.33 35.12
C PHE A 304 -29.50 11.81 33.67
N LEU A 305 -28.27 11.80 33.15
CA LEU A 305 -27.98 11.35 31.77
C LEU A 305 -27.52 9.90 31.68
N LYS A 306 -27.06 9.32 32.80
CA LYS A 306 -26.74 7.89 32.92
C LYS A 306 -27.90 6.97 32.48
N PRO A 307 -29.18 7.26 32.80
CA PRO A 307 -30.32 6.49 32.28
C PRO A 307 -30.49 6.60 30.76
N ARG A 308 -30.31 7.81 30.17
CA ARG A 308 -30.47 8.04 28.73
C ARG A 308 -29.37 7.35 27.92
N VAL A 309 -28.11 7.43 28.35
CA VAL A 309 -26.99 6.72 27.71
C VAL A 309 -27.17 5.20 27.83
N ARG A 310 -27.65 4.71 28.98
CA ARG A 310 -27.97 3.28 29.15
C ARG A 310 -29.12 2.83 28.23
N LYS A 311 -30.14 3.67 28.00
CA LYS A 311 -31.24 3.40 27.07
C LYS A 311 -30.73 3.36 25.63
N LEU A 312 -29.89 4.31 25.23
CA LEU A 312 -29.28 4.35 23.89
C LEU A 312 -28.43 3.09 23.62
N ARG A 313 -27.58 2.70 24.59
CA ARG A 313 -26.75 1.49 24.50
C ARG A 313 -27.60 0.20 24.40
N ARG A 314 -28.77 0.15 25.08
CA ARG A 314 -29.72 -0.96 24.95
C ARG A 314 -30.38 -0.99 23.57
N VAL A 315 -30.76 0.17 23.00
CA VAL A 315 -31.34 0.24 21.65
C VAL A 315 -30.33 -0.20 20.61
N LEU A 316 -29.09 0.29 20.68
CA LEU A 316 -28.00 -0.16 19.80
C LEU A 316 -27.74 -1.67 19.91
N LYS A 317 -27.69 -2.21 21.14
CA LYS A 317 -27.52 -3.66 21.36
C LYS A 317 -28.72 -4.48 20.86
N LYS A 318 -29.94 -3.95 20.95
CA LYS A 318 -31.17 -4.60 20.48
C LYS A 318 -31.24 -4.60 18.94
N ASN A 319 -30.80 -3.52 18.30
CA ASN A 319 -30.71 -3.45 16.83
C ASN A 319 -29.63 -4.38 16.30
N ASN A 320 -28.49 -4.53 17.00
CA ASN A 320 -27.46 -5.49 16.60
C ASN A 320 -27.93 -6.95 16.69
N LYS A 321 -28.79 -7.29 17.68
CA LYS A 321 -29.42 -8.63 17.75
C LYS A 321 -30.47 -8.88 16.68
N LYS A 322 -31.22 -7.85 16.24
CA LYS A 322 -32.22 -7.99 15.16
C LYS A 322 -31.59 -8.08 13.77
N ASN A 323 -30.42 -7.50 13.56
CA ASN A 323 -29.71 -7.60 12.29
C ASN A 323 -28.95 -8.91 12.09
N LEU A 324 -28.71 -9.71 13.14
CA LEU A 324 -28.20 -11.08 13.00
C LEU A 324 -29.19 -11.98 12.25
N GLY A 325 -30.49 -11.84 12.51
CA GLY A 325 -31.53 -12.62 11.81
C GLY A 325 -31.72 -12.23 10.34
N LEU A 326 -31.27 -11.04 9.93
CA LEU A 326 -31.35 -10.60 8.54
C LEU A 326 -30.20 -11.18 7.69
N MET A 327 -29.08 -11.52 8.34
CA MET A 327 -27.94 -12.19 7.70
C MET A 327 -28.20 -13.69 7.47
N ASP A 328 -28.88 -14.36 8.41
CA ASP A 328 -29.28 -15.77 8.26
C ASP A 328 -30.34 -16.01 7.16
N THR A 329 -31.20 -15.03 6.86
CA THR A 329 -32.20 -15.16 5.77
C THR A 329 -31.58 -15.22 4.38
N PHE A 330 -30.42 -14.56 4.16
CA PHE A 330 -29.74 -14.62 2.86
C PHE A 330 -29.06 -15.96 2.61
N ASP A 331 -28.56 -16.63 3.65
CA ASP A 331 -27.95 -17.96 3.53
C ASP A 331 -29.00 -19.08 3.33
N PHE A 332 -30.23 -18.89 3.83
CA PHE A 332 -31.31 -19.86 3.65
C PHE A 332 -31.91 -19.81 2.23
N GLU A 333 -32.06 -18.62 1.64
CA GLU A 333 -32.57 -18.47 0.27
C GLU A 333 -31.60 -19.03 -0.79
N TYR A 334 -30.28 -18.94 -0.53
CA TYR A 334 -29.27 -19.44 -1.46
C TYR A 334 -29.30 -20.97 -1.60
N LYS A 335 -29.51 -21.71 -0.50
CA LYS A 335 -29.57 -23.19 -0.53
C LYS A 335 -30.80 -23.74 -1.26
N ASN A 336 -31.94 -23.05 -1.20
CA ASN A 336 -33.15 -23.50 -1.88
C ASN A 336 -33.12 -23.26 -3.40
N SER A 337 -32.38 -22.25 -3.89
CA SER A 337 -32.31 -21.95 -5.33
C SER A 337 -31.42 -22.90 -6.14
N LEU A 338 -30.46 -23.59 -5.49
CA LEU A 338 -29.54 -24.50 -6.16
C LEU A 338 -30.11 -25.92 -6.30
N ASP A 339 -31.00 -26.35 -5.41
CA ASP A 339 -31.54 -27.72 -5.42
C ASP A 339 -32.61 -27.92 -6.50
N ASP A 340 -33.35 -26.86 -6.86
CA ASP A 340 -34.34 -26.92 -7.95
C ASP A 340 -33.70 -26.93 -9.35
N MET A 341 -32.43 -26.54 -9.50
CA MET A 341 -31.76 -26.48 -10.80
C MET A 341 -31.21 -27.84 -11.29
N TYR A 342 -31.16 -28.87 -10.41
CA TYR A 342 -30.68 -30.21 -10.77
C TYR A 342 -31.81 -31.23 -11.02
N LYS A 343 -33.08 -30.83 -10.99
CA LYS A 343 -34.21 -31.65 -11.45
C LYS A 343 -34.51 -31.39 -12.93
N ILE A 344 -33.57 -31.76 -13.82
CA ILE A 344 -33.91 -32.03 -15.23
C ILE A 344 -33.72 -33.52 -15.47
N ALA A 345 -34.83 -34.16 -15.80
CA ALA A 345 -35.03 -35.59 -15.91
C ALA A 345 -34.25 -36.20 -17.08
N TYR A 346 -33.69 -37.39 -16.84
CA TYR A 346 -33.53 -38.39 -17.88
C TYR A 346 -34.88 -39.11 -18.02
N SER A 347 -35.49 -38.98 -19.20
CA SER A 347 -36.58 -39.82 -19.69
C SER A 347 -36.28 -40.19 -21.14
#